data_AF-A0AA86UKR1-F1
#
_entry.id   AF-A0AA86UKR1-F1
#
_cell.length_a   1.000
_cell.length_b   1.000
_cell.length_c   1.000
_cell.angle_alpha   90.00
_cell.angle_beta   90.00
_cell.angle_gamma   90.00
#
_symmetry.space_group_name_H-M   'P 1'
#
loop_
_entity.id
_entity.type
_entity.pdbx_description
1 polymer ?
#
loop_
_entity_poly.entity_id
_entity_poly.type
_entity_poly.pdbx_seq_one_letter_code
_entity_poly.pdbx_strand_id
1 'polypeptide(L)' 'MSKYSIDDFARLFKEADSSHDHKLTLIEIIQFLQLKNMKVNEDRIKKYFSMFDKDQSQHLNITEFIKLMDLLYGDE' A
#
# COMPACT_ATOMS: atom_id res chain seq x y z
N MET A 1 -4.88 -13.05 14.49
CA MET A 1 -5.01 -13.41 13.05
C MET A 1 -5.76 -12.26 12.42
N SER A 2 -5.06 -11.46 11.63
CA SER A 2 -5.59 -10.24 11.01
C SER A 2 -6.84 -10.59 10.20
N LYS A 3 -7.84 -9.71 10.24
CA LYS A 3 -9.17 -9.88 9.61
C LYS A 3 -9.13 -10.06 8.08
N TYR A 4 -7.98 -9.85 7.47
CA TYR A 4 -7.73 -9.94 6.04
C TYR A 4 -6.76 -11.07 5.73
N SER A 5 -7.08 -11.88 4.72
CA SER A 5 -6.19 -12.93 4.23
C SER A 5 -5.22 -12.37 3.21
N ILE A 6 -4.14 -13.12 2.93
CA ILE A 6 -3.18 -12.78 1.87
C ILE A 6 -3.89 -12.55 0.52
N ASP A 7 -4.99 -13.27 0.25
CA ASP A 7 -5.82 -13.08 -0.94
C ASP A 7 -6.49 -11.70 -1.01
N ASP A 8 -7.03 -11.19 0.12
CA ASP A 8 -7.63 -9.85 0.19
C ASP A 8 -6.58 -8.77 -0.05
N PHE A 9 -5.40 -8.93 0.55
CA PHE A 9 -4.30 -8.01 0.30
C PHE A 9 -3.78 -8.10 -1.13
N ALA A 10 -3.76 -9.28 -1.76
CA ALA A 10 -3.39 -9.44 -3.15
C ALA A 10 -4.39 -8.77 -4.10
N ARG A 11 -5.69 -8.78 -3.78
CA ARG A 11 -6.71 -8.04 -4.53
C ARG A 11 -6.51 -6.54 -4.41
N LEU A 12 -6.35 -6.03 -3.18
CA LEU A 12 -6.07 -4.61 -2.94
C LEU A 12 -4.77 -4.16 -3.62
N PHE A 13 -3.74 -4.99 -3.56
CA PHE A 13 -2.47 -4.75 -4.23
C PHE A 13 -2.67 -4.65 -5.74
N LYS A 14 -3.42 -5.58 -6.34
CA LYS A 14 -3.72 -5.57 -7.77
C LYS A 14 -4.60 -4.40 -8.20
N GLU A 15 -5.52 -3.96 -7.36
CA GLU A 15 -6.31 -2.76 -7.63
C GLU A 15 -5.44 -1.48 -7.58
N ALA A 16 -4.38 -1.47 -6.78
CA ALA A 16 -3.45 -0.35 -6.69
C ALA A 16 -2.33 -0.42 -7.76
N ASP A 17 -1.90 -1.62 -8.15
CA ASP A 17 -0.83 -1.90 -9.15
C ASP A 17 -1.37 -1.70 -10.56
N SER A 18 -1.71 -0.46 -10.89
CA SER A 18 -2.25 -0.11 -12.21
C SER A 18 -1.22 -0.33 -13.32
N SER A 19 0.07 -0.34 -13.00
CA SER A 19 1.15 -0.64 -13.96
C SER A 19 1.38 -2.14 -14.16
N HIS A 20 0.77 -3.01 -13.33
CA HIS A 20 0.96 -4.46 -13.37
C HIS A 20 2.44 -4.91 -13.27
N ASP A 21 3.30 -4.10 -12.62
CA ASP A 21 4.73 -4.41 -12.43
C ASP A 21 4.97 -5.21 -11.14
N HIS A 22 3.90 -5.59 -10.44
CA HIS A 22 3.94 -6.21 -9.12
C HIS A 22 4.64 -5.34 -8.08
N LYS A 23 4.60 -4.01 -8.27
CA LYS A 23 5.24 -3.01 -7.42
C LYS A 23 4.35 -1.79 -7.32
N LEU A 24 4.15 -1.29 -6.11
CA LEU A 24 3.36 -0.08 -5.88
C LEU A 24 4.29 1.12 -5.74
N THR A 25 4.24 2.00 -6.73
CA THR A 25 4.84 3.33 -6.63
C THR A 25 4.02 4.23 -5.70
N LEU A 26 4.65 5.28 -5.17
CA LEU A 26 3.94 6.32 -4.42
C LEU A 26 2.76 6.91 -5.22
N ILE A 27 2.94 7.06 -6.53
CA ILE A 27 1.94 7.61 -7.44
C ILE A 27 0.74 6.67 -7.58
N GLU A 28 0.98 5.36 -7.72
CA GLU A 28 -0.07 4.34 -7.75
C GLU A 28 -0.88 4.30 -6.46
N ILE A 29 -0.22 4.42 -5.31
CA ILE A 29 -0.89 4.47 -4.01
C ILE A 29 -1.75 5.73 -3.88
N ILE A 30 -1.23 6.89 -4.29
CA ILE A 30 -2.00 8.15 -4.27
C ILE A 30 -3.24 8.03 -5.17
N GLN A 31 -3.07 7.54 -6.40
CA GLN A 31 -4.18 7.33 -7.32
C GLN A 31 -5.21 6.35 -6.78
N PHE A 32 -4.76 5.23 -6.21
CA PHE A 32 -5.64 4.23 -5.60
C PHE A 32 -6.45 4.82 -4.44
N LEU A 33 -5.82 5.60 -3.57
CA LEU A 33 -6.50 6.23 -2.44
C LEU A 33 -7.47 7.33 -2.88
N GLN A 34 -7.12 8.09 -3.92
CA GLN A 34 -8.02 9.05 -4.58
C GLN A 34 -9.24 8.33 -5.19
N LEU A 35 -9.04 7.19 -5.85
CA LEU A 35 -10.12 6.35 -6.40
C LEU A 35 -11.06 5.84 -5.31
N LYS A 36 -10.52 5.43 -4.15
CA LYS A 36 -11.31 5.02 -2.98
C LYS A 36 -11.94 6.21 -2.24
N ASN A 37 -11.87 7.42 -2.80
CA ASN A 37 -12.40 8.66 -2.23
C ASN A 37 -11.83 8.99 -0.83
N MET A 38 -10.66 8.46 -0.50
CA MET A 38 -9.97 8.78 0.73
C MET A 38 -9.21 10.10 0.55
N LYS A 39 -9.52 11.09 1.38
CA LYS A 39 -8.73 12.32 1.49
C LYS A 39 -7.45 12.02 2.26
N VAL A 40 -6.43 11.58 1.54
CA VAL A 40 -5.11 11.32 2.09
C VAL A 40 -4.14 12.41 1.65
N ASN A 41 -3.38 12.95 2.59
CA ASN A 41 -2.33 13.91 2.30
C ASN A 41 -1.12 13.17 1.70
N GLU A 42 -0.63 13.64 0.56
CA GLU A 42 0.54 13.07 -0.13
C GLU A 42 1.75 12.98 0.81
N ASP A 43 1.99 14.00 1.64
CA ASP A 43 3.08 14.01 2.62
C ASP A 43 2.97 12.86 3.65
N ARG A 44 1.73 12.58 4.09
CA ARG A 44 1.46 11.51 5.04
C ARG A 44 1.67 10.14 4.39
N ILE A 45 1.19 9.97 3.15
CA ILE A 45 1.43 8.73 2.39
C ILE A 45 2.92 8.56 2.15
N LYS A 46 3.64 9.61 1.74
CA LYS A 46 5.08 9.58 1.52
C LYS A 46 5.85 9.18 2.77
N LYS A 47 5.43 9.66 3.94
CA LYS A 47 6.02 9.27 5.22
C LYS A 47 5.79 7.79 5.54
N TYR A 48 4.57 7.27 5.35
CA TYR A 48 4.32 5.84 5.51
C TYR A 48 5.09 5.03 4.46
N PHE A 49 5.07 5.46 3.21
CA PHE A 49 5.79 4.83 2.12
C PHE A 49 7.28 4.68 2.43
N SER A 50 7.97 5.78 2.80
CA SER A 50 9.38 5.73 3.19
C SER A 50 9.64 4.94 4.48
N MET A 51 8.64 4.78 5.36
CA MET A 51 8.78 3.96 6.56
C MET A 51 8.77 2.46 6.25
N PHE A 52 8.05 2.05 5.20
CA PHE A 52 7.93 0.65 4.78
C PHE A 52 8.91 0.27 3.64
N ASP A 53 9.32 1.24 2.81
CA ASP A 53 10.34 1.12 1.75
C ASP A 53 11.75 0.99 2.36
N LYS A 54 12.02 -0.17 2.97
CA LYS A 54 13.29 -0.41 3.68
C LYS A 54 14.49 -0.48 2.75
N ASP A 55 14.26 -0.91 1.52
CA ASP A 55 15.30 -1.03 0.49
C ASP A 55 15.57 0.30 -0.23
N GLN A 56 14.83 1.36 0.10
CA GLN A 56 14.85 2.63 -0.61
C GLN A 56 14.60 2.45 -2.12
N SER A 57 13.87 1.39 -2.48
CA SER A 57 13.61 1.05 -3.87
C SER A 57 12.59 2.00 -4.49
N GLN A 58 12.01 2.92 -3.70
CA GLN A 58 10.95 3.84 -4.11
C GLN A 58 9.67 3.14 -4.59
N HIS A 59 9.51 1.87 -4.22
CA HIS A 59 8.41 0.98 -4.59
C HIS A 59 8.13 0.02 -3.44
N LEU A 60 6.85 -0.23 -3.15
CA LEU A 60 6.46 -1.27 -2.19
C LEU A 60 6.11 -2.55 -2.95
N ASN A 61 6.80 -3.63 -2.64
CA ASN A 61 6.41 -4.95 -3.10
C ASN A 61 5.21 -5.47 -2.30
N ILE A 62 4.55 -6.52 -2.80
CA ILE A 62 3.38 -7.13 -2.13
C ILE A 62 3.64 -7.46 -0.65
N THR A 63 4.84 -7.93 -0.31
CA THR A 63 5.24 -8.25 1.07
C THR A 63 5.30 -7.00 1.96
N GLU A 64 5.79 -5.88 1.44
CA GLU A 64 5.88 -4.62 2.17
C GLU A 64 4.51 -3.96 2.30
N PHE A 65 3.70 -4.04 1.24
CA PHE A 65 2.31 -3.59 1.25
C PHE A 65 1.44 -4.36 2.24
N ILE A 66 1.56 -5.68 2.31
CA ILE A 66 0.84 -6.50 3.29
C ILE A 66 1.20 -6.06 4.71
N LYS A 67 2.48 -5.81 5.01
CA LYS A 67 2.90 -5.31 6.33
C LYS A 67 2.36 -3.91 6.62
N LEU A 68 2.32 -3.03 5.63
CA LEU A 68 1.75 -1.69 5.76
C LEU A 68 0.25 -1.77 6.07
N MET A 69 -0.49 -2.63 5.37
CA MET A 69 -1.91 -2.80 5.59
C MET A 69 -2.20 -3.54 6.90
N ASP A 70 -1.40 -4.54 7.26
CA ASP A 70 -1.47 -5.21 8.56
C ASP A 70 -1.27 -4.22 9.71
N LEU A 71 -0.33 -3.27 9.59
CA LEU A 71 -0.13 -2.24 10.60
C LEU A 71 -1.24 -1.18 10.62
N LEU A 72 -1.82 -0.82 9.47
CA LEU A 72 -2.90 0.16 9.40
C LEU A 72 -4.25 -0.40 9.87
N TYR A 73 -4.48 -1.72 9.74
CA TYR A 73 -5.74 -2.39 10.06
C TYR A 73 -5.64 -3.40 11.21
N GLY A 74 -4.45 -3.57 11.81
CA GLY A 74 -4.14 -4.57 12.84
C GLY A 74 -4.17 -4.06 14.29
N ASP A 75 -4.43 -2.77 14.52
CA ASP A 75 -4.73 -2.24 15.86
C ASP A 75 -6.24 -2.39 16.15
N GLU A 76 -6.62 -3.55 16.72
CA GLU A 76 -7.74 -3.70 17.67
C GLU A 76 -7.32 -4.63 18.81
#